data_AF-A0A7X1U5B8-F1
#
_entry.id   AF-A0A7X1U5B8-F1
#
_cell.length_a   1.000
_cell.length_b   1.000
_cell.length_c   1.000
_cell.angle_alpha   90.00
_cell.angle_beta   90.00
_cell.angle_gamma   90.00
#
_symmetry.space_group_name_H-M   'P 1'
#
loop_
_entity.id
_entity.type
_entity.pdbx_description
1 polymer ?
#
loop_
_entity_poly.entity_id
_entity_poly.type
_entity_poly.pdbx_seq_one_letter_code
_entity_poly.pdbx_strand_id
1 'polypeptide(L)'
;MPRFLLHGPGPRPAFYLVAEHLWGTGCNVDSDGDSRSAADDQWTELTLILRADSTQRLHIDPLSTTPLVLAINASRIELGRQAGEFLQARCGGTLELQAGH
;
A
#
# COMPACT_ATOMS: atom_id res chain seq x y z
N MET A 1 8.42 -13.66 -5.54
CA MET A 1 7.75 -13.55 -4.22
C MET A 1 6.26 -13.28 -4.45
N PRO A 2 5.37 -13.84 -3.62
CA PRO A 2 3.94 -13.53 -3.71
C PRO A 2 3.67 -12.05 -3.45
N ARG A 3 2.63 -11.50 -4.10
CA ARG A 3 2.15 -10.12 -3.91
C ARG A 3 0.64 -10.10 -3.79
N PHE A 4 0.10 -9.01 -3.25
CA PHE A 4 -1.35 -8.80 -3.24
C PHE A 4 -1.76 -7.85 -4.37
N LEU A 5 -2.91 -8.09 -4.97
CA LEU A 5 -3.53 -7.22 -5.96
C LEU A 5 -4.84 -6.69 -5.38
N LEU A 6 -5.02 -5.36 -5.41
CA LEU A 6 -6.29 -4.73 -5.03
C LEU A 6 -7.00 -4.23 -6.27
N HIS A 7 -8.12 -4.87 -6.60
CA HIS A 7 -8.92 -4.60 -7.80
C HIS A 7 -10.04 -3.62 -7.51
N GLY A 8 -10.12 -2.57 -8.33
CA GLY A 8 -11.18 -1.56 -8.28
C GLY A 8 -11.30 -0.83 -6.93
N PRO A 9 -10.21 -0.41 -6.27
CA PRO A 9 -10.33 0.39 -5.06
C PRO A 9 -10.97 1.76 -5.35
N GLY A 10 -11.75 2.27 -4.41
CA GLY A 10 -12.24 3.65 -4.40
C GLY A 10 -11.16 4.67 -4.01
N PRO A 11 -11.54 5.82 -3.44
CA PRO A 11 -10.59 6.80 -2.90
C PRO A 11 -9.70 6.18 -1.81
N ARG A 12 -8.39 6.40 -1.88
CA ARG A 12 -7.41 5.83 -0.95
C ARG A 12 -7.34 6.67 0.33
N PRO A 13 -6.98 6.08 1.48
CA PRO A 13 -6.71 6.86 2.68
C PRO A 13 -5.48 7.77 2.46
N ALA A 14 -5.34 8.80 3.28
CA ALA A 14 -4.08 9.53 3.39
C ALA A 14 -2.91 8.56 3.56
N PHE A 15 -1.84 8.74 2.77
CA PHE A 15 -0.77 7.73 2.66
C PHE A 15 -0.13 7.38 4.01
N TYR A 16 0.01 8.35 4.91
CA TYR A 16 0.62 8.15 6.23
C TYR A 16 -0.19 7.19 7.11
N LEU A 17 -1.51 7.06 6.91
CA LEU A 17 -2.34 6.11 7.65
C LEU A 17 -2.00 4.66 7.31
N VAL A 18 -1.48 4.40 6.10
CA VAL A 18 -0.97 3.07 5.73
C VAL A 18 0.27 2.76 6.57
N ALA A 19 1.20 3.71 6.71
CA ALA A 19 2.39 3.56 7.55
C ALA A 19 2.03 3.32 9.01
N GLU A 20 1.12 4.14 9.55
CA GLU A 20 0.68 4.02 10.95
C GLU A 20 -0.06 2.71 11.24
N HIS A 21 -0.79 2.18 10.26
CA HIS A 21 -1.41 0.87 10.39
C HIS A 21 -0.38 -0.26 10.51
N LEU A 22 0.71 -0.17 9.75
CA LEU A 22 1.76 -1.20 9.72
C LEU A 22 2.71 -1.14 10.92
N TRP A 23 3.10 0.06 11.33
CA TRP A 23 4.19 0.26 12.30
C TRP A 23 3.82 1.08 13.53
N GLY A 24 2.56 1.47 13.67
CA GLY A 24 2.04 2.25 14.79
C GLY A 24 2.02 3.76 14.52
N THR A 25 1.17 4.47 15.28
CA THR A 25 0.97 5.91 15.17
C THR A 25 2.27 6.69 15.30
N GLY A 26 2.48 7.68 14.42
CA GLY A 26 3.68 8.52 14.42
C GLY A 26 4.97 7.80 14.04
N CYS A 27 4.90 6.62 13.40
CA CYS A 27 6.08 5.91 12.93
C CYS A 27 6.94 6.78 12.00
N ASN A 28 8.26 6.66 12.14
CA ASN A 28 9.21 7.41 11.32
C ASN A 28 9.55 6.61 10.05
N VAL A 29 9.07 7.10 8.90
CA VAL A 29 9.21 6.44 7.60
C VAL A 29 9.82 7.37 6.58
N ASP A 30 10.54 6.80 5.62
CA ASP A 30 10.71 7.45 4.32
C ASP A 30 9.51 7.10 3.45
N SER A 31 8.94 8.11 2.78
CA SER A 31 7.80 7.95 1.89
C SER A 31 8.06 8.59 0.54
N ASP A 32 7.57 7.96 -0.53
CA ASP A 32 7.58 8.49 -1.90
C ASP A 32 6.30 8.04 -2.63
N GLY A 33 6.02 8.60 -3.81
CA GLY A 33 4.85 8.27 -4.64
C GLY A 33 4.22 9.49 -5.30
N ASP A 34 2.98 9.34 -5.77
CA ASP A 34 2.27 10.37 -6.55
C ASP A 34 1.24 11.16 -5.73
N SER A 35 1.24 11.00 -4.40
CA SER A 35 0.37 11.75 -3.49
C SER A 35 0.70 13.25 -3.52
N ARG A 36 -0.26 14.09 -3.95
CA ARG A 36 -0.08 15.54 -4.13
C ARG A 36 -0.15 16.33 -2.82
N SER A 37 -0.72 15.73 -1.78
CA SER A 37 -0.83 16.32 -0.44
C SER A 37 -1.02 15.21 0.60
N ALA A 38 -0.94 15.55 1.89
CA ALA A 38 -1.21 14.60 2.97
C ALA A 38 -2.66 14.08 2.97
N ALA A 39 -3.61 14.79 2.36
CA ALA A 39 -5.01 14.40 2.28
C ALA A 39 -5.43 13.95 0.86
N ASP A 40 -4.47 13.72 -0.04
CA ASP A 40 -4.77 13.22 -1.37
C ASP A 40 -5.34 11.80 -1.29
N ASP A 41 -6.51 11.60 -1.88
CA ASP A 41 -7.21 10.32 -1.94
C ASP A 41 -7.13 9.68 -3.34
N GLN A 42 -6.42 10.32 -4.26
CA GLN A 42 -6.25 9.88 -5.64
C GLN A 42 -4.83 9.36 -5.96
N TRP A 43 -3.95 9.17 -4.98
CA TRP A 43 -2.63 8.56 -5.22
C TRP A 43 -2.76 7.13 -5.74
N THR A 44 -1.93 6.74 -6.68
CA THR A 44 -1.88 5.36 -7.22
C THR A 44 -0.54 4.69 -6.94
N GLU A 45 0.47 5.47 -6.55
CA GLU A 45 1.81 5.02 -6.23
C GLU A 45 2.15 5.40 -4.79
N LEU A 46 2.72 4.45 -4.03
CA LEU A 46 3.17 4.68 -2.67
C LEU A 46 4.35 3.77 -2.31
N THR A 47 5.46 4.37 -1.93
CA THR A 47 6.58 3.68 -1.29
C THR A 47 6.67 4.10 0.17
N LEU A 48 6.83 3.12 1.07
CA LEU A 48 7.08 3.33 2.50
C LEU A 48 8.23 2.45 2.99
N ILE A 49 9.18 3.05 3.71
CA ILE A 49 10.33 2.34 4.31
C ILE A 49 10.43 2.75 5.78
N LEU A 50 10.42 1.78 6.69
CA LEU A 50 10.57 2.06 8.12
C LEU A 50 12.02 2.48 8.42
N ARG A 51 12.24 3.69 8.94
CA ARG A 51 13.61 4.17 9.20
C ARG A 51 14.34 3.40 10.30
N ALA A 52 13.61 2.89 11.29
CA ALA A 52 14.18 2.08 12.36
C ALA A 52 14.65 0.70 11.87
N ASP A 53 14.08 0.20 10.77
CA ASP A 53 14.44 -1.07 10.14
C ASP A 53 14.16 -1.02 8.64
N SER A 54 15.18 -0.64 7.87
CA SER A 54 15.05 -0.45 6.42
C SER A 54 14.86 -1.77 5.65
N THR A 55 14.83 -2.92 6.33
CA THR A 55 14.42 -4.20 5.72
C THR A 55 12.90 -4.32 5.62
N GLN A 56 12.14 -3.47 6.32
CA GLN A 56 10.68 -3.40 6.23
C GLN A 56 10.26 -2.33 5.22
N ARG A 57 9.70 -2.78 4.10
CA ARG A 57 9.33 -1.92 2.96
C ARG A 57 8.00 -2.33 2.39
N LEU A 58 7.23 -1.35 1.95
CA LEU A 58 6.00 -1.49 1.19
C LEU A 58 6.13 -0.65 -0.09
N HIS A 59 5.76 -1.25 -1.21
CA HIS A 59 5.64 -0.58 -2.51
C HIS A 59 4.26 -0.89 -3.08
N ILE A 60 3.53 0.15 -3.46
CA ILE A 60 2.25 0.06 -4.13
C ILE A 60 2.41 0.77 -5.47
N ASP A 61 2.12 0.05 -6.55
CA ASP A 61 2.22 0.55 -7.92
C ASP A 61 0.95 0.19 -8.69
N PRO A 62 0.47 1.04 -9.62
CA PRO A 62 -0.65 0.69 -10.48
C PRO A 62 -0.21 -0.33 -11.55
N LEU A 63 -0.90 -1.47 -11.63
CA LEU A 63 -0.79 -2.38 -12.78
C LEU A 63 -1.70 -1.96 -13.94
N SER A 64 -2.79 -1.29 -13.61
CA SER A 64 -3.77 -0.74 -14.54
C SER A 64 -4.42 0.46 -13.89
N THR A 65 -4.78 1.48 -14.66
CA THR A 65 -5.51 2.67 -14.17
C THR A 65 -6.98 2.68 -14.56
N THR A 66 -7.41 1.84 -15.51
CA THR A 66 -8.82 1.74 -15.95
C THR A 66 -9.17 0.30 -16.40
N PRO A 67 -9.77 -0.54 -15.53
CA PRO A 67 -10.04 -0.30 -14.11
C PRO A 67 -8.75 -0.23 -13.29
N LEU A 68 -8.76 0.50 -12.17
CA LEU A 68 -7.59 0.60 -11.29
C LEU A 68 -7.29 -0.75 -10.65
N VAL A 69 -6.04 -1.20 -10.76
CA VAL A 69 -5.52 -2.37 -10.06
C VAL A 69 -4.19 -1.98 -9.43
N LEU A 70 -4.10 -2.08 -8.10
CA LEU A 70 -2.88 -1.77 -7.36
C LEU A 70 -2.13 -3.07 -7.03
N ALA A 71 -0.86 -3.16 -7.41
CA ALA A 71 0.04 -4.21 -6.93
C ALA A 71 0.67 -3.78 -5.61
N ILE A 72 0.48 -4.58 -4.57
CA ILE A 72 1.01 -4.36 -3.22
C ILE A 72 2.16 -5.34 -3.02
N ASN A 73 3.38 -4.83 -3.13
CA ASN A 73 4.61 -5.55 -2.91
C ASN A 73 5.20 -5.15 -1.56
N ALA A 74 5.67 -6.11 -0.79
CA ALA A 74 6.27 -5.85 0.51
C ALA A 74 7.51 -6.73 0.70
N SER A 75 8.41 -6.31 1.58
CA SER A 75 9.60 -7.10 1.91
C SER A 75 9.28 -8.40 2.66
N ARG A 76 8.07 -8.51 3.23
CA ARG A 76 7.51 -9.71 3.85
C ARG A 76 6.05 -9.87 3.47
N ILE A 77 5.60 -11.11 3.30
CA ILE A 77 4.23 -11.37 2.84
C ILE A 77 3.19 -10.93 3.88
N GLU A 78 3.50 -11.02 5.17
CA GLU A 78 2.62 -10.58 6.25
C GLU A 78 2.38 -9.07 6.22
N LEU A 79 3.44 -8.30 5.92
CA LEU A 79 3.37 -6.84 5.78
C LEU A 79 2.50 -6.45 4.57
N GLY A 80 2.70 -7.13 3.44
CA GLY A 80 1.86 -6.94 2.25
C GLY A 80 0.40 -7.30 2.49
N ARG A 81 0.15 -8.36 3.27
CA ARG A 81 -1.20 -8.78 3.66
C ARG A 81 -1.89 -7.72 4.52
N GLN A 82 -1.21 -7.23 5.57
CA GLN A 82 -1.74 -6.19 6.44
C GLN A 82 -2.06 -4.90 5.65
N ALA A 83 -1.17 -4.48 4.75
CA ALA A 83 -1.41 -3.32 3.90
C ALA A 83 -2.61 -3.53 2.97
N GLY A 84 -2.71 -4.70 2.34
CA GLY A 84 -3.82 -5.06 1.46
C GLY A 84 -5.17 -5.12 2.16
N GLU A 85 -5.24 -5.78 3.31
CA GLU A 85 -6.45 -5.88 4.15
C GLU A 85 -6.88 -4.49 4.64
N PHE A 86 -5.92 -3.65 5.06
CA PHE A 86 -6.20 -2.28 5.48
C PHE A 86 -6.77 -1.42 4.34
N LEU A 87 -6.13 -1.45 3.16
CA LEU A 87 -6.61 -0.71 2.01
C LEU A 87 -8.00 -1.20 1.60
N GLN A 88 -8.20 -2.51 1.47
CA GLN A 88 -9.51 -3.08 1.15
C GLN A 88 -10.60 -2.61 2.14
N ALA A 89 -10.30 -2.58 3.44
CA ALA A 89 -11.24 -2.12 4.46
C ALA A 89 -11.56 -0.61 4.34
N ARG A 90 -10.64 0.21 3.82
CA ARG A 90 -10.77 1.68 3.72
C ARG A 90 -11.34 2.16 2.39
N CYS A 91 -10.96 1.54 1.29
CA CYS A 91 -11.34 1.97 -0.06
C CYS A 91 -12.20 0.94 -0.82
N GLY A 92 -12.51 -0.21 -0.21
CA GLY A 92 -13.28 -1.27 -0.86
C GLY A 92 -12.46 -2.05 -1.89
N GLY A 93 -13.16 -2.63 -2.87
CA GLY A 93 -12.55 -3.47 -3.90
C GLY A 93 -12.30 -4.91 -3.46
N THR A 94 -11.61 -5.67 -4.32
CA THR A 94 -11.32 -7.09 -4.10
C THR A 94 -9.83 -7.29 -3.96
N LEU A 95 -9.41 -7.84 -2.81
CA LEU A 95 -8.02 -8.22 -2.56
C LEU A 95 -7.77 -9.66 -3.03
N GLU A 96 -6.76 -9.86 -3.86
CA GLU A 96 -6.33 -11.17 -4.36
C GLU A 96 -4.86 -11.42 -3.98
N LEU A 97 -4.54 -12.64 -3.53
CA LEU A 97 -3.16 -13.08 -3.40
C LEU A 97 -2.67 -13.65 -4.74
N GLN A 98 -1.73 -12.96 -5.37
CA GLN A 98 -1.05 -13.47 -6.56
C GLN A 98 0.21 -14.25 -6.14
N ALA A 99 0.22 -15.56 -6.43
CA ALA A 99 1.40 -16.39 -6.22
C ALA A 99 2.57 -15.88 -7.08
N GLY A 100 3.76 -15.79 -6.48
CA GLY A 100 4.98 -15.51 -7.24
C GLY A 100 5.38 -16.73 -8.05
N HIS A 101 5.71 -16.54 -9.33
CA HIS A 101 6.44 -17.53 -10.12
C HIS A 101 7.92 -17.54 -9.73
#